data_AF-A0A3B1DK27-F1
#
_entry.id   AF-A0A3B1DK27-F1
#
_cell.length_a   1.000
_cell.length_b   1.000
_cell.length_c   1.000
_cell.angle_alpha   90.00
_cell.angle_beta   90.00
_cell.angle_gamma   90.00
#
_symmetry.space_group_name_H-M   'P 1'
#
loop_
_entity.id
_entity.type
_entity.pdbx_description
1 polymer ?
#
loop_
_entity_poly.entity_id
_entity_poly.type
_entity_poly.pdbx_seq_one_letter_code
_entity_poly.pdbx_strand_id
1 'polypeptide(L)'
;MLKKTICTLIMLLIVVALVDEAGAGRRRGRSSSRSRQMRKIQKAFKAEQKRYQKQYKKDMKEYQKYQKIVGEQQRKAAIIAHKREKRAKANRLKKQEERREKRREYRLKNESTLGKTNSRKPSVARHVSLPKIKLLMKKLDKDKNGSLTKQEVKGSLFEKQFQVLDKNKDGKIVLKEAYHLKTVVNTKKEKKQVKSTSSLFNAQKKKKISKK
;
A
#
# COMPACT_ATOMS: atom_id res chain seq x y z
N MET A 1 30.30 2.44 -19.33
CA MET A 1 30.03 3.16 -20.60
C MET A 1 31.18 4.10 -20.97
N LEU A 2 31.66 4.96 -20.06
CA LEU A 2 32.74 5.94 -20.30
C LEU A 2 34.03 5.38 -20.94
N LYS A 3 34.49 4.18 -20.54
CA LYS A 3 35.72 3.57 -21.09
C LYS A 3 35.58 3.16 -22.56
N LYS A 4 34.37 2.78 -23.02
CA LYS A 4 34.12 2.40 -24.41
C LYS A 4 34.12 3.62 -25.32
N THR A 5 33.48 4.71 -24.88
CA THR A 5 33.42 5.98 -25.63
C THR A 5 34.80 6.63 -25.76
N ILE A 6 35.62 6.58 -24.72
CA ILE A 6 37.00 7.10 -24.80
C ILE A 6 37.85 6.28 -25.79
N CYS A 7 37.73 4.95 -25.77
CA CYS A 7 38.50 4.08 -26.69
C CYS A 7 38.10 4.31 -28.17
N THR A 8 36.80 4.49 -28.45
CA THR A 8 36.33 4.79 -29.82
C THR A 8 36.82 6.14 -30.32
N LEU A 9 36.86 7.16 -29.45
CA LEU A 9 37.36 8.49 -29.81
C LEU A 9 38.87 8.48 -30.12
N ILE A 10 39.67 7.74 -29.34
CA ILE A 10 41.10 7.59 -29.59
C ILE A 10 41.35 6.85 -30.92
N MET A 11 40.59 5.78 -31.22
CA MET A 11 40.72 5.07 -32.50
C MET A 11 40.36 5.96 -33.69
N LEU A 12 39.32 6.80 -33.57
CA LEU A 12 38.95 7.78 -34.60
C LEU A 12 40.06 8.80 -34.86
N LEU A 13 40.65 9.35 -33.80
CA LEU A 13 41.78 10.30 -33.91
C LEU A 13 43.00 9.68 -34.63
N ILE A 14 43.32 8.43 -34.32
CA ILE A 14 44.43 7.72 -34.99
C ILE A 14 44.13 7.50 -36.48
N VAL A 15 42.89 7.16 -36.83
CA VAL A 15 42.48 6.97 -38.24
C VAL A 15 42.58 8.28 -39.02
N VAL A 16 42.12 9.40 -38.45
CA VAL A 16 42.22 10.73 -39.07
C VAL A 16 43.69 11.09 -39.32
N ALA A 17 44.56 10.91 -38.32
CA ALA A 17 46.00 11.21 -38.47
C ALA A 17 46.70 10.37 -39.55
N LEU A 18 46.26 9.14 -39.79
CA LEU A 18 46.83 8.26 -40.83
C LEU A 18 46.39 8.63 -42.25
N VAL A 19 45.21 9.23 -42.41
CA VAL A 19 44.68 9.65 -43.73
C VAL A 19 45.47 10.86 -44.26
N ASP A 20 45.84 11.79 -43.38
CA ASP A 20 46.58 13.01 -43.76
C ASP A 20 48.01 12.71 -44.26
N GLU A 21 48.68 11.69 -43.71
CA GLU A 21 50.03 11.31 -44.16
C GLU A 21 50.06 10.64 -45.55
N ALA A 22 48.94 10.08 -46.01
CA ALA A 22 48.88 9.39 -47.31
C ALA A 22 48.87 10.35 -48.51
N GLY A 23 48.53 11.63 -48.29
CA GLY A 23 48.49 12.66 -49.34
C GLY A 23 49.85 13.26 -49.70
N ALA A 24 50.84 13.18 -48.82
CA ALA A 24 52.10 13.90 -48.97
C ALA A 24 53.28 13.01 -49.40
N GLY A 25 53.55 12.94 -50.71
CA GLY A 25 54.93 12.76 -51.21
C GLY A 25 55.30 11.43 -51.87
N ARG A 26 55.23 11.40 -53.21
CA ARG A 26 55.92 10.41 -54.06
C ARG A 26 57.43 10.74 -54.14
N ARG A 27 58.22 10.45 -53.09
CA ARG A 27 59.71 10.44 -53.18
C ARG A 27 60.21 9.00 -52.99
N ARG A 28 60.50 8.34 -54.12
CA ARG A 28 61.02 6.96 -54.19
C ARG A 28 62.50 6.98 -53.76
N GLY A 29 62.87 6.25 -52.70
CA GLY A 29 64.30 6.08 -52.33
C GLY A 29 64.66 5.63 -50.91
N ARG A 30 63.74 5.62 -49.93
CA ARG A 30 64.05 5.25 -48.52
C ARG A 30 63.17 4.11 -47.94
N SER A 31 62.56 3.28 -48.78
CA SER A 31 61.47 2.35 -48.41
C SER A 31 61.86 1.20 -47.46
N SER A 32 63.12 0.74 -47.45
CA SER A 32 63.52 -0.45 -46.68
C SER A 32 63.60 -0.21 -45.16
N SER A 33 64.05 0.98 -44.74
CA SER A 33 64.17 1.33 -43.31
C SER A 33 62.81 1.61 -42.67
N ARG A 34 61.92 2.35 -43.35
CA ARG A 34 60.55 2.64 -42.90
C ARG A 34 59.73 1.35 -42.73
N SER A 35 59.87 0.39 -43.64
CA SER A 35 59.17 -0.90 -43.54
C SER A 35 59.57 -1.68 -42.27
N ARG A 36 60.86 -1.69 -41.92
CA ARG A 36 61.34 -2.34 -40.68
C ARG A 36 60.80 -1.65 -39.43
N GLN A 37 60.79 -0.31 -39.40
CA GLN A 37 60.21 0.46 -38.30
C GLN A 37 58.71 0.19 -38.15
N MET A 38 57.95 0.18 -39.24
CA MET A 38 56.51 -0.14 -39.21
C MET A 38 56.23 -1.55 -38.68
N ARG A 39 57.02 -2.56 -39.07
CA ARG A 39 56.89 -3.92 -38.51
C ARG A 39 57.16 -3.95 -37.00
N LYS A 40 58.15 -3.18 -36.50
CA LYS A 40 58.41 -3.07 -35.05
C LYS A 40 57.23 -2.44 -34.32
N ILE A 41 56.67 -1.35 -34.85
CA ILE A 41 55.49 -0.67 -34.28
C ILE A 41 54.28 -1.62 -34.27
N GLN A 42 53.99 -2.29 -35.39
CA GLN A 42 52.88 -3.26 -35.46
C GLN A 42 53.05 -4.42 -34.47
N LYS A 43 54.28 -4.94 -34.30
CA LYS A 43 54.56 -5.99 -33.30
C LYS A 43 54.35 -5.48 -31.88
N ALA A 44 54.84 -4.28 -31.56
CA ALA A 44 54.66 -3.65 -30.25
C ALA A 44 53.17 -3.44 -29.94
N PHE A 45 52.40 -2.89 -30.89
CA PHE A 45 50.97 -2.69 -30.77
C PHE A 45 50.20 -4.01 -30.55
N LYS A 46 50.50 -5.05 -31.33
CA LYS A 46 49.90 -6.39 -31.13
C LYS A 46 50.25 -6.97 -29.76
N ALA A 47 51.47 -6.76 -29.28
CA ALA A 47 51.88 -7.20 -27.94
C ALA A 47 51.11 -6.46 -26.84
N GLU A 48 50.90 -5.16 -26.98
CA GLU A 48 50.13 -4.33 -26.06
C GLU A 48 48.65 -4.73 -26.05
N GLN A 49 48.03 -4.95 -27.21
CA GLN A 49 46.67 -5.48 -27.32
C GLN A 49 46.51 -6.82 -26.59
N LYS A 50 47.49 -7.73 -26.74
CA LYS A 50 47.49 -9.01 -26.01
C LYS A 50 47.58 -8.81 -24.50
N ARG A 51 48.40 -7.86 -24.02
CA ARG A 51 48.49 -7.51 -22.59
C ARG A 51 47.16 -6.98 -22.07
N TYR A 52 46.53 -6.07 -22.81
CA TYR A 52 45.22 -5.53 -22.47
C TYR A 52 44.15 -6.63 -22.40
N GLN A 53 44.09 -7.50 -23.40
CA GLN A 53 43.14 -8.63 -23.40
C GLN A 53 43.40 -9.59 -22.23
N LYS A 54 44.66 -9.87 -21.89
CA LYS A 54 45.01 -10.71 -20.73
C LYS A 54 44.56 -10.07 -19.43
N GLN A 55 44.79 -8.76 -19.27
CA GLN A 55 44.34 -8.02 -18.09
C GLN A 55 42.81 -8.00 -18.00
N TYR A 56 42.13 -7.67 -19.09
CA TYR A 56 40.66 -7.69 -19.15
C TYR A 56 40.07 -9.05 -18.75
N LYS A 57 40.66 -10.16 -19.22
CA LYS A 57 40.24 -11.51 -18.83
C LYS A 57 40.45 -11.78 -17.33
N LYS A 58 41.50 -11.24 -16.70
CA LYS A 58 41.72 -11.35 -15.26
C LYS A 58 40.65 -10.56 -14.50
N ASP A 59 40.45 -9.30 -14.84
CA ASP A 59 39.47 -8.41 -14.21
C ASP A 59 38.05 -8.99 -14.34
N MET A 60 37.71 -9.57 -15.49
CA MET A 60 36.41 -10.23 -15.69
C MET A 60 36.23 -11.46 -14.78
N LYS A 61 37.27 -12.26 -14.56
CA LYS A 61 37.21 -13.40 -13.62
C LYS A 61 37.05 -12.91 -12.18
N GLU A 62 37.72 -11.83 -11.80
CA GLU A 62 37.58 -11.22 -10.48
C GLU A 62 36.18 -10.66 -10.25
N TYR A 63 35.62 -9.98 -11.25
CA TYR A 63 34.24 -9.50 -11.22
C TYR A 63 33.23 -10.65 -11.06
N GLN A 64 33.44 -11.76 -11.76
CA GLN A 64 32.59 -12.96 -11.59
C GLN A 64 32.68 -13.54 -10.18
N LYS A 65 33.87 -13.54 -9.55
CA LYS A 65 34.04 -13.96 -8.14
C LYS A 65 33.26 -13.03 -7.21
N TYR A 66 33.38 -11.71 -7.41
CA TYR A 66 32.64 -10.72 -6.63
C TYR A 66 31.12 -10.93 -6.73
N GLN A 67 30.59 -11.13 -7.94
CA GLN A 67 29.16 -11.39 -8.15
C GLN A 67 28.67 -12.64 -7.40
N LYS A 68 29.48 -13.71 -7.35
CA LYS A 68 29.15 -14.91 -6.55
C LYS A 68 29.07 -14.60 -5.05
N ILE A 69 30.04 -13.86 -4.52
CA ILE A 69 30.08 -13.48 -3.10
C ILE A 69 28.85 -12.63 -2.74
N VAL A 70 28.52 -11.62 -3.56
CA VAL A 70 27.34 -10.78 -3.34
C VAL A 70 26.06 -11.62 -3.39
N GLY A 71 25.95 -12.53 -4.35
CA GLY A 71 24.81 -13.45 -4.44
C GLY A 71 24.68 -14.37 -3.22
N GLU A 72 25.78 -14.89 -2.68
CA GLU A 72 25.79 -15.68 -1.46
C GLU A 72 25.38 -14.88 -0.22
N GLN A 73 25.84 -13.63 -0.09
CA GLN A 73 25.44 -12.73 1.00
C GLN A 73 23.93 -12.44 0.94
N GLN A 74 23.39 -12.18 -0.25
CA GLN A 74 21.94 -11.98 -0.44
C GLN A 74 21.14 -13.23 -0.06
N ARG A 75 21.60 -14.43 -0.45
CA ARG A 75 20.96 -15.70 -0.05
C ARG A 75 20.99 -15.89 1.46
N LYS A 76 22.13 -15.64 2.11
CA LYS A 76 22.25 -15.71 3.58
C LYS A 76 21.29 -14.72 4.27
N ALA A 77 21.23 -13.48 3.78
CA ALA A 77 20.31 -12.47 4.29
C ALA A 77 18.84 -12.89 4.13
N ALA A 78 18.47 -13.47 2.99
CA ALA A 78 17.12 -13.98 2.75
C ALA A 78 16.75 -15.13 3.71
N ILE A 79 17.67 -16.06 3.96
CA ILE A 79 17.46 -17.15 4.93
C ILE A 79 17.24 -16.59 6.34
N ILE A 80 18.04 -15.61 6.75
CA ILE A 80 17.90 -14.95 8.06
C ILE A 80 16.54 -14.24 8.16
N ALA A 81 16.14 -13.50 7.12
CA ALA A 81 14.86 -12.80 7.08
C ALA A 81 13.68 -13.78 7.21
N HIS A 82 13.71 -14.88 6.47
CA HIS A 82 12.67 -15.92 6.54
C HIS A 82 12.60 -16.58 7.93
N LYS A 83 13.75 -16.87 8.56
CA LYS A 83 13.77 -17.38 9.95
C LYS A 83 13.17 -16.38 10.93
N ARG A 84 13.47 -15.09 10.79
CA ARG A 84 12.88 -14.02 11.61
C ARG A 84 11.37 -13.92 11.44
N GLU A 85 10.88 -14.00 10.20
CA GLU A 85 9.45 -13.98 9.91
C GLU A 85 8.71 -15.19 10.53
N LYS A 86 9.27 -16.39 10.41
CA LYS A 86 8.72 -17.60 11.07
C LYS A 86 8.61 -17.43 12.58
N ARG A 87 9.67 -16.93 13.23
CA ARG A 87 9.66 -16.63 14.68
C ARG A 87 8.61 -15.57 15.04
N ALA A 88 8.51 -14.51 14.25
CA ALA A 88 7.52 -13.46 14.45
C ALA A 88 6.07 -13.98 14.34
N LYS A 89 5.79 -14.85 13.34
CA LYS A 89 4.49 -15.51 13.19
C LYS A 89 4.18 -16.42 14.39
N ALA A 90 5.13 -17.23 14.83
CA ALA A 90 4.97 -18.07 16.01
C ALA A 90 4.67 -17.24 17.27
N ASN A 91 5.38 -16.14 17.49
CA ASN A 91 5.14 -15.25 18.63
C ASN A 91 3.76 -14.57 18.57
N ARG A 92 3.30 -14.18 17.36
CA ARG A 92 1.95 -13.63 17.16
C ARG A 92 0.88 -14.67 17.50
N LEU A 93 1.07 -15.92 17.09
CA LEU A 93 0.14 -17.01 17.37
C LEU A 93 0.07 -17.28 18.89
N LYS A 94 1.22 -17.43 19.56
CA LYS A 94 1.30 -17.58 21.03
C LYS A 94 0.56 -16.45 21.76
N LYS A 95 0.77 -15.20 21.34
CA LYS A 95 0.07 -14.04 21.93
C LYS A 95 -1.44 -14.07 21.66
N GLN A 96 -1.88 -14.60 20.52
CA GLN A 96 -3.30 -14.76 20.24
C GLN A 96 -3.92 -15.86 21.10
N GLU A 97 -3.22 -16.98 21.29
CA GLU A 97 -3.66 -18.08 22.16
C GLU A 97 -3.78 -17.62 23.61
N GLU A 98 -2.76 -16.94 24.15
CA GLU A 98 -2.80 -16.35 25.50
C GLU A 98 -4.00 -15.41 25.67
N ARG A 99 -4.29 -14.58 24.65
CA ARG A 99 -5.49 -13.72 24.66
C ARG A 99 -6.79 -14.51 24.62
N ARG A 100 -6.83 -15.64 23.92
CA ARG A 100 -8.02 -16.52 23.87
C ARG A 100 -8.22 -17.23 25.21
N GLU A 101 -7.16 -17.67 25.85
CA GLU A 101 -7.19 -18.29 27.18
C GLU A 101 -7.65 -17.30 28.26
N LYS A 102 -7.07 -16.09 28.31
CA LYS A 102 -7.54 -15.03 29.23
C LYS A 102 -9.03 -14.72 29.04
N ARG A 103 -9.52 -14.73 27.80
CA ARG A 103 -10.97 -14.55 27.52
C ARG A 103 -11.81 -15.73 28.01
N ARG A 104 -11.32 -16.97 27.88
CA ARG A 104 -12.00 -18.17 28.41
C ARG A 104 -12.06 -18.14 29.93
N GLU A 105 -10.95 -17.81 30.58
CA GLU A 105 -10.86 -17.67 32.04
C GLU A 105 -11.81 -16.59 32.57
N TYR A 106 -11.84 -15.42 31.93
CA TYR A 106 -12.78 -14.36 32.27
C TYR A 106 -14.24 -14.80 32.14
N ARG A 107 -14.57 -15.57 31.09
CA ARG A 107 -15.92 -16.11 30.90
C ARG A 107 -16.30 -17.08 32.01
N LEU A 108 -15.42 -18.01 32.38
CA LEU A 108 -15.67 -18.97 33.45
C LEU A 108 -15.86 -18.29 34.81
N LYS A 109 -15.02 -17.29 35.13
CA LYS A 109 -15.15 -16.46 36.35
C LYS A 109 -16.49 -15.71 36.42
N ASN A 110 -16.96 -15.20 35.29
CA ASN A 110 -18.25 -14.54 35.21
C ASN A 110 -19.44 -15.51 35.28
N GLU A 111 -19.34 -16.70 34.67
CA GLU A 111 -20.36 -17.75 34.76
C GLU A 111 -20.51 -18.25 36.21
N SER A 112 -19.42 -18.45 36.95
CA SER A 112 -19.48 -18.85 38.37
C SER A 112 -20.12 -17.79 39.28
N THR A 113 -20.04 -16.51 38.91
CA THR A 113 -20.68 -15.41 39.67
C THR A 113 -22.15 -15.18 39.27
N LEU A 114 -22.59 -15.67 38.11
CA LEU A 114 -23.96 -15.57 37.61
C LEU A 114 -24.95 -16.58 38.23
N GLY A 115 -24.48 -17.50 39.09
CA GLY A 115 -25.33 -18.44 39.83
C GLY A 115 -26.14 -17.84 41.00
N LYS A 116 -25.90 -16.57 41.35
CA LYS A 116 -26.65 -15.86 42.40
C LYS A 116 -27.04 -14.47 41.93
N THR A 117 -28.23 -14.37 41.31
CA THR A 117 -29.14 -13.21 41.21
C THR A 117 -29.76 -13.06 39.81
N ASN A 118 -31.04 -13.44 39.75
CA ASN A 118 -32.16 -12.60 39.31
C ASN A 118 -32.18 -12.03 37.87
N SER A 119 -33.16 -12.54 37.11
CA SER A 119 -34.15 -11.75 36.35
C SER A 119 -33.64 -10.49 35.61
N ARG A 120 -32.63 -10.63 34.76
CA ARG A 120 -32.26 -9.53 33.85
C ARG A 120 -33.16 -9.53 32.60
N LYS A 121 -34.14 -8.64 32.68
CA LYS A 121 -35.04 -8.18 31.59
C LYS A 121 -34.30 -8.06 30.24
N PRO A 122 -34.98 -8.41 29.12
CA PRO A 122 -34.38 -8.36 27.80
C PRO A 122 -33.89 -6.94 27.48
N SER A 123 -32.69 -6.87 26.94
CA SER A 123 -32.03 -5.65 26.49
C SER A 123 -32.91 -4.88 25.52
N VAL A 124 -33.58 -3.86 26.02
CA VAL A 124 -34.35 -2.92 25.22
C VAL A 124 -33.39 -2.26 24.23
N ALA A 125 -33.74 -2.36 22.94
CA ALA A 125 -33.09 -1.67 21.84
C ALA A 125 -32.64 -0.26 22.25
N ARG A 126 -31.40 0.12 21.91
CA ARG A 126 -30.75 1.40 22.25
C ARG A 126 -31.75 2.56 22.26
N HIS A 127 -32.34 2.84 23.43
CA HIS A 127 -33.14 4.03 23.64
C HIS A 127 -32.17 5.21 23.62
N VAL A 128 -32.50 6.23 22.85
CA VAL A 128 -31.82 7.53 22.94
C VAL A 128 -31.95 7.98 24.39
N SER A 129 -30.85 8.34 25.03
CA SER A 129 -30.85 8.78 26.42
C SER A 129 -31.82 9.96 26.61
N LEU A 130 -32.74 9.81 27.57
CA LEU A 130 -33.78 10.77 27.99
C LEU A 130 -33.35 12.26 27.94
N PRO A 131 -32.15 12.65 28.42
CA PRO A 131 -31.73 14.06 28.36
C PRO A 131 -31.65 14.63 26.94
N LYS A 132 -31.32 13.81 25.93
CA LYS A 132 -31.16 14.28 24.54
C LYS A 132 -32.49 14.57 23.85
N ILE A 133 -33.52 13.74 24.08
CA ILE A 133 -34.86 13.96 23.53
C ILE A 133 -35.48 15.21 24.16
N LYS A 134 -35.37 15.35 25.49
CA LYS A 134 -35.87 16.52 26.22
C LYS A 134 -35.25 17.84 25.74
N LEU A 135 -33.95 17.84 25.44
CA LEU A 135 -33.27 19.01 24.87
C LEU A 135 -33.74 19.34 23.44
N LEU A 136 -34.00 18.33 22.61
CA LEU A 136 -34.50 18.54 21.25
C LEU A 136 -35.92 19.08 21.24
N MET A 137 -36.78 18.57 22.12
CA MET A 137 -38.15 19.09 22.25
C MET A 137 -38.16 20.54 22.69
N LYS A 138 -37.40 20.89 23.74
CA LYS A 138 -37.28 22.28 24.20
C LYS A 138 -36.76 23.26 23.14
N LYS A 139 -36.05 22.79 22.12
CA LYS A 139 -35.55 23.64 21.03
C LYS A 139 -36.59 23.89 19.93
N LEU A 140 -37.54 22.98 19.78
CA LEU A 140 -38.57 23.03 18.74
C LEU A 140 -39.88 23.60 19.26
N ASP A 141 -40.15 23.42 20.56
CA ASP A 141 -41.29 23.96 21.31
C ASP A 141 -41.12 25.48 21.44
N LYS A 142 -41.69 26.22 20.48
CA LYS A 142 -41.51 27.68 20.38
C LYS A 142 -42.41 28.41 21.36
N ASP A 143 -43.60 27.87 21.60
CA ASP A 143 -44.58 28.41 22.53
C ASP A 143 -44.36 27.92 23.97
N LYS A 144 -43.42 26.99 24.18
CA LYS A 144 -43.01 26.45 25.50
C LYS A 144 -44.16 25.76 26.23
N ASN A 145 -45.13 25.22 25.49
CA ASN A 145 -46.30 24.56 26.05
C ASN A 145 -46.01 23.10 26.48
N GLY A 146 -44.79 22.59 26.24
CA GLY A 146 -44.36 21.24 26.61
C GLY A 146 -44.73 20.15 25.60
N SER A 147 -45.27 20.53 24.44
CA SER A 147 -45.72 19.65 23.36
C SER A 147 -45.24 20.20 22.01
N LEU A 148 -45.09 19.33 21.01
CA LEU A 148 -44.68 19.75 19.67
C LEU A 148 -45.82 19.60 18.67
N THR A 149 -46.23 20.70 18.05
CA THR A 149 -47.24 20.68 16.97
C THR A 149 -46.62 20.35 15.61
N LYS A 150 -47.45 19.96 14.64
CA LYS A 150 -47.02 19.68 13.25
C LYS A 150 -46.26 20.84 12.61
N GLN A 151 -46.54 22.08 12.98
CA GLN A 151 -45.88 23.26 12.43
C GLN A 151 -44.49 23.46 13.03
N GLU A 152 -44.31 23.12 14.30
CA GLU A 152 -43.05 23.27 15.04
C GLU A 152 -42.03 22.18 14.71
N VAL A 153 -42.51 20.98 14.35
CA VAL A 153 -41.62 19.86 13.99
C VAL A 153 -41.13 19.90 12.55
N LYS A 154 -41.62 20.81 11.69
CA LYS A 154 -41.24 20.87 10.26
C LYS A 154 -39.72 20.99 10.10
N GLY A 155 -39.13 20.14 9.27
CA GLY A 155 -37.69 20.06 9.03
C GLY A 155 -36.90 19.31 10.11
N SER A 156 -37.55 18.77 11.15
CA SER A 156 -36.90 18.04 12.24
C SER A 156 -37.02 16.51 12.09
N LEU A 157 -36.33 15.77 12.97
CA LEU A 157 -36.46 14.32 13.05
C LEU A 157 -37.87 13.86 13.44
N PHE A 158 -38.64 14.71 14.12
CA PHE A 158 -40.00 14.41 14.57
C PHE A 158 -41.02 14.48 13.42
N GLU A 159 -40.77 15.25 12.36
CA GLU A 159 -41.70 15.35 11.22
C GLU A 159 -41.94 14.00 10.56
N LYS A 160 -40.86 13.25 10.28
CA LYS A 160 -40.93 11.95 9.60
C LYS A 160 -41.61 10.87 10.43
N GLN A 161 -41.64 11.04 11.74
CA GLN A 161 -42.19 10.07 12.69
C GLN A 161 -43.44 10.64 13.38
N PHE A 162 -43.96 11.79 12.95
CA PHE A 162 -45.01 12.51 13.68
C PHE A 162 -46.25 11.64 13.86
N GLN A 163 -46.74 11.06 12.76
CA GLN A 163 -47.91 10.17 12.74
C GLN A 163 -47.70 8.86 13.54
N VAL A 164 -46.45 8.47 13.80
CA VAL A 164 -46.11 7.24 14.53
C VAL A 164 -45.93 7.52 16.03
N LEU A 165 -45.53 8.75 16.38
CA LEU A 165 -45.32 9.18 17.76
C LEU A 165 -46.60 9.72 18.40
N ASP A 166 -47.40 10.49 17.65
CA ASP A 166 -48.73 11.00 18.03
C ASP A 166 -49.73 9.83 18.08
N LYS A 167 -49.69 9.07 19.17
CA LYS A 167 -50.47 7.82 19.32
C LYS A 167 -51.92 8.11 19.62
N ASN A 168 -52.18 9.20 20.34
CA ASN A 168 -53.52 9.67 20.68
C ASN A 168 -54.16 10.50 19.54
N LYS A 169 -53.42 10.81 18.47
CA LYS A 169 -53.86 11.55 17.28
C LYS A 169 -54.42 12.93 17.63
N ASP A 170 -53.89 13.54 18.69
CA ASP A 170 -54.30 14.86 19.15
C ASP A 170 -53.61 15.99 18.35
N GLY A 171 -52.72 15.63 17.42
CA GLY A 171 -52.00 16.57 16.57
C GLY A 171 -50.81 17.23 17.27
N LYS A 172 -50.40 16.71 18.42
CA LYS A 172 -49.25 17.18 19.22
C LYS A 172 -48.40 15.98 19.64
N ILE A 173 -47.12 16.21 19.93
CA ILE A 173 -46.23 15.17 20.49
C ILE A 173 -45.78 15.62 21.87
N VAL A 174 -46.20 14.88 22.89
CA VAL A 174 -45.79 15.14 24.27
C VAL A 174 -44.50 14.38 24.59
N LEU A 175 -43.78 14.81 25.62
CA LEU A 175 -42.49 14.23 26.00
C LEU A 175 -42.52 12.71 26.24
N LYS A 176 -43.67 12.19 26.71
CA LYS A 176 -43.90 10.75 26.87
C LYS A 176 -43.92 9.99 25.55
N GLU A 177 -44.48 10.59 24.51
CA GLU A 177 -44.59 10.01 23.18
C GLU A 177 -43.26 10.12 22.42
N ALA A 178 -42.57 11.24 22.59
CA ALA A 178 -41.22 11.45 22.07
C ALA A 178 -40.20 10.40 22.55
N TYR A 179 -40.45 9.71 23.68
CA TYR A 179 -39.59 8.61 24.14
C TYR A 179 -39.52 7.43 23.19
N HIS A 180 -40.55 7.23 22.35
CA HIS A 180 -40.57 6.14 21.38
C HIS A 180 -39.87 6.49 20.06
N LEU A 181 -39.22 7.66 19.98
CA LEU A 181 -38.43 8.07 18.83
C LEU A 181 -37.26 7.10 18.61
N LYS A 182 -37.43 6.17 17.67
CA LYS A 182 -36.37 5.27 17.20
C LYS A 182 -35.52 6.03 16.18
N THR A 183 -34.31 6.42 16.58
CA THR A 183 -33.38 7.10 15.68
C THR A 183 -32.92 6.18 14.55
N VAL A 184 -33.38 6.44 13.33
CA VAL A 184 -32.73 5.95 12.09
C VAL A 184 -31.55 6.87 11.77
N VAL A 185 -30.53 6.90 12.62
CA VAL A 185 -29.28 7.63 12.32
C VAL A 185 -28.29 6.65 11.72
N ASN A 186 -28.44 6.37 10.42
CA ASN A 186 -27.42 5.71 9.60
C ASN A 186 -27.71 5.90 8.09
N THR A 187 -27.81 7.14 7.59
CA THR A 187 -28.02 7.38 6.14
C THR A 187 -26.98 8.30 5.52
N LYS A 188 -25.72 8.23 5.98
CA LYS A 188 -24.54 8.73 5.21
C LYS A 188 -23.36 7.75 5.15
N LYS A 189 -23.27 6.72 6.01
CA LYS A 189 -22.18 5.71 5.95
C LYS A 189 -22.43 4.55 4.96
N GLU A 190 -23.68 4.18 4.69
CA GLU A 190 -23.98 3.06 3.78
C GLU A 190 -23.86 3.39 2.28
N LYS A 191 -24.12 4.65 1.87
CA LYS A 191 -23.96 5.06 0.46
C LYS A 191 -22.50 5.05 -0.03
N LYS A 192 -21.50 5.05 0.87
CA LYS A 192 -20.06 4.95 0.50
C LYS A 192 -19.59 3.50 0.34
N GLN A 193 -20.11 2.55 1.11
CA GLN A 193 -19.71 1.12 0.98
C GLN A 193 -20.41 0.40 -0.17
N VAL A 194 -21.66 0.76 -0.52
CA VAL A 194 -22.36 0.14 -1.65
C VAL A 194 -21.80 0.61 -3.00
N LYS A 195 -21.28 1.84 -3.10
CA LYS A 195 -20.61 2.34 -4.32
C LYS A 195 -19.21 1.77 -4.55
N SER A 196 -18.46 1.43 -3.50
CA SER A 196 -17.13 0.83 -3.64
C SER A 196 -17.17 -0.66 -3.97
N THR A 197 -18.21 -1.36 -3.52
CA THR A 197 -18.39 -2.80 -3.77
C THR A 197 -18.97 -3.10 -5.14
N SER A 198 -19.89 -2.26 -5.64
CA SER A 198 -20.45 -2.40 -7.00
C SER A 198 -19.43 -2.08 -8.11
N SER A 199 -18.50 -1.15 -7.88
CA SER A 199 -17.45 -0.82 -8.86
C SER A 199 -16.38 -1.93 -8.97
N LEU A 200 -16.03 -2.57 -7.85
CA LEU A 200 -15.09 -3.71 -7.83
C LEU A 200 -15.65 -4.95 -8.53
N PHE A 201 -16.96 -5.22 -8.38
CA PHE A 201 -17.60 -6.38 -9.00
C PHE A 201 -17.70 -6.23 -10.54
N ASN A 202 -18.02 -5.02 -11.02
CA ASN A 202 -18.07 -4.74 -12.47
C ASN A 202 -16.68 -4.74 -13.13
N ALA A 203 -15.62 -4.32 -12.42
CA ALA A 203 -14.25 -4.38 -12.92
C ALA A 203 -13.72 -5.82 -13.06
N GLN A 204 -14.13 -6.73 -12.17
CA GLN A 204 -13.75 -8.15 -12.27
C GLN A 204 -14.51 -8.88 -13.39
N LYS A 205 -15.77 -8.50 -13.66
CA LYS A 205 -16.56 -9.10 -14.75
C LYS A 205 -16.00 -8.72 -16.13
N LYS A 206 -15.58 -7.46 -16.35
CA LYS A 206 -14.94 -7.04 -17.61
C LYS A 206 -13.60 -7.73 -17.89
N LYS A 207 -12.79 -8.00 -16.86
CA LYS A 207 -11.49 -8.73 -17.02
C LYS A 207 -11.63 -10.23 -17.34
N LYS A 208 -12.77 -10.85 -17.01
CA LYS A 208 -13.05 -12.26 -17.36
C LYS A 208 -13.62 -12.42 -18.77
N ILE A 209 -14.20 -11.38 -19.35
CA ILE A 209 -14.80 -11.44 -20.69
C ILE A 209 -13.78 -11.12 -21.79
N SER A 210 -12.71 -10.34 -21.53
CA SER A 210 -11.67 -10.06 -22.53
C SER A 210 -10.54 -11.10 -22.62
N LYS A 211 -10.70 -12.27 -21.99
CA LYS A 211 -9.72 -13.38 -21.99
C LYS A 211 -10.31 -14.68 -22.56
N LYS A 212 -11.41 -14.58 -23.30
CA LYS A 212 -11.99 -15.67 -24.09
C LYS A 212 -11.98 -15.25 -25.55
#